data_AF-A0A1G9Z712-F1
#
_entry.id   AF-A0A1G9Z712-F1
#
_cell.length_a   1.000
_cell.length_b   1.000
_cell.length_c   1.000
_cell.angle_alpha   90.00
_cell.angle_beta   90.00
_cell.angle_gamma   90.00
#
_symmetry.space_group_name_H-M   'P 1'
#
loop_
_entity.id
_entity.type
_entity.pdbx_description
1 polymer ?
#
loop_
_entity_poly.entity_id
_entity_poly.type
_entity_poly.pdbx_seq_one_letter_code
_entity_poly.pdbx_strand_id
1 'polypeptide(L)'
;MLLMLLTFLGCSGKKNKQKGRVYIENKEGRFTLYRAGAPYNIKGASGFSELQTLKEAGGNTIRIWDTVGLSAILKKANENGIAVIVGLPLPESRYLSFYDDQAKVDSQYNSIKRIVNAHKKDPALLMWCVGNELVFPLRPKYRSFYKAFNDIVALIHEDDPDHPVTTTVLNFTQKDIFNISMRTEIDLISFNIFGAIKYLKKDLKDFSWFWKGPYLITEWGIDGPWDGTQYTAWAAYIEPTSTKKAVQYKERYDQYMPVNDPRYLGSFIFFWGQKQETTHTWFSLFDEHGRKTESVSAAAAIWTGNNGKDTFPKINYMLLNKKGAYDNIILKPNQPANAELLIESGSLAPEKIEWEIYPEDWYRKGNVNNIVRPAAVKTKFSSTADLQVAFNTPAKEGPYRLFVTITNRNGNIATSNTPFYIAENNEKK
;
A
#
# COMPACT_ATOMS: atom_id res chain seq x y z
N MET A 1 14.51 69.25 39.75
CA MET A 1 13.31 68.66 39.12
C MET A 1 13.78 67.94 37.86
N LEU A 2 14.10 66.65 37.97
CA LEU A 2 14.70 65.84 36.91
C LEU A 2 13.56 65.07 36.21
N LEU A 3 13.34 65.34 34.93
CA LEU A 3 12.24 64.77 34.15
C LEU A 3 12.63 63.36 33.68
N MET A 4 11.93 62.35 34.20
CA MET A 4 12.14 60.94 33.93
C MET A 4 11.33 60.55 32.68
N LEU A 5 12.00 60.20 31.57
CA LEU A 5 11.35 59.63 30.38
C LEU A 5 11.03 58.15 30.64
N LEU A 6 9.75 57.83 30.81
CA LEU A 6 9.25 56.45 30.79
C LEU A 6 9.18 55.95 29.35
N THR A 7 10.01 54.97 29.01
CA THR A 7 9.88 54.18 27.79
C THR A 7 8.87 53.06 28.04
N PHE A 8 7.71 53.14 27.39
CA PHE A 8 6.76 52.03 27.34
C PHE A 8 7.27 50.95 26.37
N LEU A 9 7.87 49.90 26.92
CA LEU A 9 8.07 48.64 26.21
C LEU A 9 6.70 47.98 26.00
N GLY A 10 6.13 48.19 24.81
CA GLY A 10 4.97 47.45 24.33
C GLY A 10 5.33 45.98 24.15
N CYS A 11 5.02 45.14 25.13
CA CYS A 11 4.95 43.70 24.98
C CYS A 11 3.84 43.36 23.97
N SER A 12 4.20 43.31 22.69
CA SER A 12 3.41 42.60 21.67
C SER A 12 3.39 41.13 22.05
N GLY A 13 2.37 40.72 22.81
CA GLY A 13 2.09 39.32 23.07
C GLY A 13 1.99 38.57 21.74
N LYS A 14 2.98 37.71 21.47
CA LYS A 14 2.85 36.69 20.44
C LYS A 14 1.60 35.89 20.80
N LYS A 15 0.50 36.10 20.07
CA LYS A 15 -0.63 35.17 20.11
C LYS A 15 -0.04 33.80 19.83
N ASN A 16 -0.04 32.92 20.83
CA ASN A 16 0.25 31.51 20.63
C ASN A 16 -0.69 31.06 19.52
N LYS A 17 -0.17 30.80 18.30
CA LYS A 17 -0.94 30.10 17.28
C LYS A 17 -1.33 28.79 17.95
N GLN A 18 -2.62 28.66 18.26
CA GLN A 18 -3.15 27.43 18.83
C GLN A 18 -2.79 26.34 17.84
N LYS A 19 -1.99 25.37 18.29
CA LYS A 19 -1.60 24.24 17.45
C LYS A 19 -2.89 23.49 17.10
N GLY A 20 -3.04 23.10 15.84
CA GLY A 20 -4.19 22.34 15.36
C GLY A 20 -4.37 21.03 16.12
N ARG A 21 -5.50 20.34 15.90
CA ARG A 21 -5.77 19.03 16.51
C ARG A 21 -4.66 18.00 16.24
N VAL A 22 -4.10 18.03 15.04
CA VAL A 22 -2.95 17.23 14.60
C VAL A 22 -1.87 18.19 14.12
N TYR A 23 -0.64 18.01 14.59
CA TYR A 23 0.49 18.84 14.17
C TYR A 23 1.82 18.09 14.26
N ILE A 24 2.80 18.54 13.48
CA ILE A 24 4.17 18.04 13.53
C ILE A 24 5.04 19.07 14.22
N GLU A 25 5.78 18.66 15.24
CA GLU A 25 6.75 19.51 15.93
C GLU A 25 8.17 19.06 15.60
N ASN A 26 9.05 20.01 15.29
CA ASN A 26 10.48 19.79 15.16
C ASN A 26 11.20 20.29 16.42
N LYS A 27 11.89 19.39 17.12
CA LYS A 27 12.80 19.70 18.23
C LYS A 27 14.19 19.19 17.87
N GLU A 28 15.11 20.12 17.62
CA GLU A 28 16.53 19.81 17.35
C GLU A 28 16.73 18.78 16.20
N GLY A 29 15.89 18.86 15.17
CA GLY A 29 15.92 17.95 14.02
C GLY A 29 15.09 16.68 14.18
N ARG A 30 14.49 16.45 15.34
CA ARG A 30 13.53 15.36 15.58
C ARG A 30 12.11 15.85 15.35
N PHE A 31 11.42 15.18 14.43
CA PHE A 31 10.03 15.40 14.12
C PHE A 31 9.16 14.42 14.92
N THR A 32 8.14 14.97 15.58
CA THR A 32 7.13 14.20 16.31
C THR A 32 5.76 14.65 15.84
N LEU A 33 4.94 13.69 15.40
CA LEU A 33 3.52 13.92 15.14
C LEU A 33 2.77 13.90 16.46
N TYR A 34 1.88 14.88 16.66
CA TYR A 34 0.97 14.95 17.79
C TYR A 34 -0.46 14.82 17.31
N ARG A 35 -1.29 14.09 18.06
CA ARG A 35 -2.73 14.00 17.85
C ARG A 35 -3.43 14.26 19.17
N ALA A 36 -4.32 15.26 19.20
CA ALA A 36 -5.00 15.71 20.41
C ALA A 36 -4.05 16.01 21.58
N GLY A 37 -2.90 16.63 21.28
CA GLY A 37 -1.89 17.03 22.27
C GLY A 37 -0.92 15.92 22.74
N ALA A 38 -1.13 14.67 22.35
CA ALA A 38 -0.24 13.54 22.69
C ALA A 38 0.65 13.14 21.50
N PRO A 39 1.93 12.75 21.73
CA PRO A 39 2.76 12.13 20.70
C PRO A 39 2.06 10.93 20.08
N TYR A 40 2.09 10.83 18.75
CA TYR A 40 1.38 9.82 17.99
C TYR A 40 2.32 9.13 17.00
N ASN A 41 2.72 7.91 17.32
CA ASN A 41 3.57 7.08 16.46
C ASN A 41 2.68 6.28 15.51
N ILE A 42 2.80 6.49 14.20
CA ILE A 42 1.97 5.82 13.21
C ILE A 42 2.42 4.36 13.03
N LYS A 43 1.46 3.45 13.22
CA LYS A 43 1.52 2.01 12.91
C LYS A 43 0.44 1.75 11.86
N GLY A 44 0.80 2.07 10.62
CA GLY A 44 -0.15 2.29 9.54
C GLY A 44 -0.40 1.05 8.69
N ALA A 45 -1.57 1.01 8.05
CA ALA A 45 -1.90 0.08 6.99
C ALA A 45 -2.64 0.79 5.84
N SER A 46 -2.28 0.52 4.59
CA SER A 46 -2.95 1.10 3.43
C SER A 46 -4.09 0.19 2.99
N GLY A 47 -5.32 0.68 3.10
CA GLY A 47 -6.56 -0.10 3.00
C GLY A 47 -7.66 0.46 3.91
N PHE A 48 -8.88 -0.09 3.83
CA PHE A 48 -10.03 0.38 4.64
C PHE A 48 -10.89 -0.75 5.23
N SER A 49 -10.53 -2.02 4.98
CA SER A 49 -11.21 -3.21 5.51
C SER A 49 -10.58 -3.69 6.81
N GLU A 50 -11.25 -4.63 7.50
CA GLU A 50 -10.70 -5.34 8.68
C GLU A 50 -10.10 -4.44 9.78
N LEU A 51 -10.76 -3.31 10.09
CA LEU A 51 -10.25 -2.32 11.05
C LEU A 51 -10.19 -2.85 12.49
N GLN A 52 -11.07 -3.78 12.86
CA GLN A 52 -11.00 -4.44 14.15
C GLN A 52 -9.74 -5.31 14.23
N THR A 53 -9.49 -6.14 13.22
CA THR A 53 -8.26 -6.93 13.13
C THR A 53 -7.01 -6.05 13.09
N LEU A 54 -7.07 -4.88 12.43
CA LEU A 54 -5.97 -3.91 12.43
C LEU A 54 -5.64 -3.44 13.86
N LYS A 55 -6.67 -3.07 14.62
CA LYS A 55 -6.52 -2.67 16.02
C LYS A 55 -5.96 -3.80 16.87
N GLU A 56 -6.48 -5.02 16.72
CA GLU A 56 -6.04 -6.21 17.45
C GLU A 56 -4.58 -6.58 17.13
N ALA A 57 -4.15 -6.37 15.89
CA ALA A 57 -2.76 -6.51 15.47
C ALA A 57 -1.84 -5.41 16.01
N GLY A 58 -2.39 -4.34 16.63
CA GLY A 58 -1.62 -3.21 17.16
C GLY A 58 -1.39 -2.08 16.15
N GLY A 59 -2.03 -2.14 14.99
CA GLY A 59 -2.13 -1.02 14.05
C GLY A 59 -3.05 0.07 14.59
N ASN A 60 -2.80 1.32 14.18
CA ASN A 60 -3.55 2.46 14.70
C ASN A 60 -4.00 3.48 13.65
N THR A 61 -3.55 3.33 12.40
CA THR A 61 -3.83 4.28 11.32
C THR A 61 -4.09 3.54 10.03
N ILE A 62 -5.06 4.02 9.24
CA ILE A 62 -5.20 3.63 7.84
C ILE A 62 -4.89 4.78 6.88
N ARG A 63 -4.48 4.42 5.67
CA ARG A 63 -4.46 5.33 4.53
C ARG A 63 -5.42 4.85 3.46
N ILE A 64 -6.22 5.78 2.93
CA ILE A 64 -7.12 5.58 1.80
C ILE A 64 -6.76 6.51 0.65
N TRP A 65 -7.09 6.13 -0.59
CA TRP A 65 -6.69 6.86 -1.81
C TRP A 65 -7.75 7.83 -2.33
N ASP A 66 -9.01 7.62 -1.96
CA ASP A 66 -10.14 8.40 -2.43
C ASP A 66 -11.13 8.70 -1.31
N THR A 67 -12.27 9.28 -1.71
CA THR A 67 -13.31 9.78 -0.80
C THR A 67 -14.63 9.02 -0.94
N VAL A 68 -14.63 7.90 -1.66
CA VAL A 68 -15.81 7.04 -1.84
C VAL A 68 -16.17 6.42 -0.48
N GLY A 69 -17.37 6.72 0.00
CA GLY A 69 -17.83 6.23 1.31
C GLY A 69 -17.09 6.83 2.52
N LEU A 70 -16.41 7.98 2.35
CA LEU A 70 -15.53 8.57 3.38
C LEU A 70 -16.19 8.69 4.76
N SER A 71 -17.44 9.17 4.86
CA SER A 71 -18.11 9.33 6.15
C SER A 71 -18.31 7.99 6.88
N ALA A 72 -18.60 6.91 6.15
CA ALA A 72 -18.73 5.58 6.73
C ALA A 72 -17.37 5.01 7.17
N ILE A 73 -16.32 5.25 6.37
CA ILE A 73 -14.95 4.83 6.70
C ILE A 73 -14.47 5.54 7.97
N LEU A 74 -14.62 6.88 8.05
CA LEU A 74 -14.22 7.66 9.22
C LEU A 74 -15.00 7.25 10.47
N LYS A 75 -16.32 7.02 10.36
CA LYS A 75 -17.13 6.50 11.47
C LYS A 75 -16.61 5.16 11.96
N LYS A 76 -16.38 4.19 11.06
CA LYS A 76 -15.87 2.85 11.42
C LYS A 76 -14.45 2.92 11.99
N ALA A 77 -13.60 3.79 11.46
CA ALA A 77 -12.26 4.02 11.97
C ALA A 77 -12.32 4.58 13.41
N ASN A 78 -13.16 5.58 13.65
CA ASN A 78 -13.36 6.17 14.98
C ASN A 78 -13.85 5.12 16.00
N GLU A 79 -14.85 4.30 15.62
CA GLU A 79 -15.35 3.19 16.46
C GLU A 79 -14.25 2.19 16.86
N ASN A 80 -13.25 2.01 15.99
CA ASN A 80 -12.11 1.14 16.25
C ASN A 80 -10.90 1.88 16.86
N GLY A 81 -10.97 3.19 17.09
CA GLY A 81 -9.84 3.99 17.55
C GLY A 81 -8.71 4.14 16.52
N ILE A 82 -9.02 3.93 15.25
CA ILE A 82 -8.12 4.03 14.11
C ILE A 82 -8.16 5.45 13.54
N ALA A 83 -6.99 6.02 13.26
CA ALA A 83 -6.84 7.29 12.57
C ALA A 83 -6.82 7.09 11.04
N VAL A 84 -7.13 8.11 10.26
CA VAL A 84 -7.24 8.02 8.80
C VAL A 84 -6.47 9.14 8.12
N ILE A 85 -5.54 8.77 7.22
CA ILE A 85 -5.00 9.66 6.20
C ILE A 85 -5.90 9.57 4.98
N VAL A 86 -6.57 10.67 4.63
CA VAL A 86 -7.58 10.70 3.56
C VAL A 86 -6.96 11.19 2.25
N GLY A 87 -6.99 10.33 1.24
CA GLY A 87 -6.57 10.67 -0.13
C GLY A 87 -7.57 11.57 -0.83
N LEU A 88 -7.06 12.62 -1.47
CA LEU A 88 -7.79 13.53 -2.34
C LEU A 88 -7.28 13.33 -3.77
N PRO A 89 -8.00 12.60 -4.64
CA PRO A 89 -7.50 12.24 -5.96
C PRO A 89 -7.21 13.45 -6.85
N LEU A 90 -6.00 13.49 -7.43
CA LEU A 90 -5.58 14.45 -8.44
C LEU A 90 -5.06 13.71 -9.69
N PRO A 91 -5.38 14.17 -10.91
CA PRO A 91 -4.73 13.69 -12.12
C PRO A 91 -3.21 13.88 -12.05
N GLU A 92 -2.43 12.96 -12.59
CA GLU A 92 -0.98 13.17 -12.69
C GLU A 92 -0.64 14.42 -13.51
N SER A 93 0.48 15.08 -13.18
CA SER A 93 0.94 16.29 -13.86
C SER A 93 1.11 16.15 -15.38
N ARG A 94 1.29 14.93 -15.90
CA ARG A 94 1.35 14.65 -17.36
C ARG A 94 0.04 14.94 -18.10
N TYR A 95 -1.10 14.93 -17.42
CA TYR A 95 -2.41 15.24 -18.01
C TYR A 95 -2.64 16.76 -18.09
N LEU A 96 -1.76 17.46 -18.83
CA LEU A 96 -1.80 18.92 -18.95
C LEU A 96 -3.14 19.46 -19.49
N SER A 97 -3.82 18.71 -20.36
CA SER A 97 -5.15 19.08 -20.87
C SER A 97 -6.23 19.17 -19.79
N PHE A 98 -6.02 18.54 -18.61
CA PHE A 98 -6.87 18.76 -17.44
C PHE A 98 -6.55 20.10 -16.77
N TYR A 99 -5.26 20.38 -16.57
CA TYR A 99 -4.78 21.57 -15.84
C TYR A 99 -4.90 22.86 -16.64
N ASP A 100 -4.92 22.78 -17.96
CA ASP A 100 -5.12 23.92 -18.86
C ASP A 100 -6.62 24.22 -19.08
N ASP A 101 -7.52 23.39 -18.53
CA ASP A 101 -8.98 23.57 -18.55
C ASP A 101 -9.47 24.09 -17.20
N GLN A 102 -9.68 25.40 -17.11
CA GLN A 102 -10.07 26.07 -15.87
C GLN A 102 -11.38 25.51 -15.29
N ALA A 103 -12.35 25.13 -16.12
CA ALA A 103 -13.62 24.60 -15.64
C ALA A 103 -13.44 23.25 -14.94
N LYS A 104 -12.54 22.39 -15.43
CA LYS A 104 -12.19 21.12 -14.78
C LYS A 104 -11.46 21.34 -13.45
N VAL A 105 -10.49 22.24 -13.44
CA VAL A 105 -9.73 22.60 -12.21
C VAL A 105 -10.66 23.19 -11.15
N ASP A 106 -11.54 24.13 -11.52
CA ASP A 106 -12.50 24.74 -10.61
C ASP A 106 -13.51 23.72 -10.07
N SER A 107 -13.97 22.79 -10.92
CA SER A 107 -14.86 21.72 -10.49
C SER A 107 -14.18 20.81 -9.47
N GLN A 108 -12.93 20.43 -9.69
CA GLN A 108 -12.16 19.63 -8.73
C GLN A 108 -11.92 20.39 -7.43
N TYR A 109 -11.51 21.66 -7.51
CA TYR A 109 -11.31 22.52 -6.35
C TYR A 109 -12.56 22.62 -5.48
N ASN A 110 -13.71 22.93 -6.09
CA ASN A 110 -14.99 23.03 -5.37
C ASN A 110 -15.44 21.68 -4.79
N SER A 111 -15.14 20.57 -5.46
CA SER A 111 -15.42 19.24 -4.93
C SER A 111 -14.59 18.94 -3.69
N ILE A 112 -13.27 19.19 -3.74
CA ILE A 112 -12.37 19.01 -2.60
C ILE A 112 -12.76 19.94 -1.45
N LYS A 113 -13.09 21.21 -1.72
CA LYS A 113 -13.57 22.17 -0.71
C LYS A 113 -14.78 21.65 0.06
N ARG A 114 -15.76 21.07 -0.64
CA ARG A 114 -16.94 20.46 0.02
C ARG A 114 -16.54 19.27 0.89
N ILE A 115 -15.65 18.41 0.42
CA ILE A 115 -15.18 17.23 1.16
C ILE A 115 -14.44 17.65 2.44
N VAL A 116 -13.48 18.58 2.33
CA VAL A 116 -12.70 19.09 3.47
C VAL A 116 -13.62 19.72 4.50
N ASN A 117 -14.49 20.64 4.10
CA ASN A 117 -15.40 21.31 5.03
C ASN A 117 -16.39 20.36 5.72
N ALA A 118 -16.81 19.29 5.04
CA ALA A 118 -17.70 18.29 5.61
C ALA A 118 -17.03 17.39 6.65
N HIS A 119 -15.71 17.14 6.55
CA HIS A 119 -15.02 16.10 7.34
C HIS A 119 -13.88 16.61 8.23
N LYS A 120 -13.46 17.88 8.12
CA LYS A 120 -12.36 18.47 8.89
C LYS A 120 -12.49 18.37 10.41
N LYS A 121 -13.70 18.16 10.94
CA LYS A 121 -13.94 18.01 12.39
C LYS A 121 -13.98 16.55 12.85
N ASP A 122 -13.86 15.59 11.93
CA ASP A 122 -13.97 14.18 12.27
C ASP A 122 -12.81 13.74 13.18
N PRO A 123 -13.10 13.08 14.31
CA PRO A 123 -12.06 12.66 15.25
C PRO A 123 -11.08 11.62 14.70
N ALA A 124 -11.47 10.83 13.69
CA ALA A 124 -10.59 9.84 13.08
C ALA A 124 -9.65 10.46 12.04
N LEU A 125 -9.94 11.64 11.50
CA LEU A 125 -9.06 12.30 10.53
C LEU A 125 -7.68 12.58 11.16
N LEU A 126 -6.63 12.22 10.43
CA LEU A 126 -5.24 12.47 10.81
C LEU A 126 -4.60 13.52 9.91
N MET A 127 -4.72 13.35 8.60
CA MET A 127 -4.07 14.18 7.58
C MET A 127 -4.84 14.10 6.27
N TRP A 128 -4.66 15.11 5.42
CA TRP A 128 -5.08 15.10 4.02
C TRP A 128 -3.91 14.75 3.11
N CYS A 129 -4.10 13.81 2.19
CA CYS A 129 -3.11 13.41 1.20
C CYS A 129 -3.56 13.88 -0.20
N VAL A 130 -2.96 14.94 -0.71
CA VAL A 130 -3.29 15.53 -2.01
C VAL A 130 -2.62 14.73 -3.12
N GLY A 131 -3.41 13.99 -3.89
CA GLY A 131 -2.93 13.11 -4.96
C GLY A 131 -2.32 11.81 -4.47
N ASN A 132 -1.98 10.95 -5.44
CA ASN A 132 -1.28 9.70 -5.23
C ASN A 132 -0.21 9.52 -6.33
N GLU A 133 1.03 9.29 -5.92
CA GLU A 133 2.18 9.04 -6.80
C GLU A 133 2.34 10.13 -7.88
N LEU A 134 2.13 11.38 -7.48
CA LEU A 134 2.30 12.51 -8.39
C LEU A 134 3.78 12.69 -8.74
N VAL A 135 4.04 13.05 -9.99
CA VAL A 135 5.36 13.51 -10.45
C VAL A 135 5.36 15.03 -10.45
N PHE A 136 6.43 15.67 -9.98
CA PHE A 136 6.58 17.12 -9.86
C PHE A 136 7.69 17.63 -10.79
N PRO A 137 7.42 17.90 -12.08
CA PRO A 137 8.45 18.21 -13.07
C PRO A 137 8.82 19.70 -13.07
N LEU A 138 10.11 20.01 -13.25
CA LEU A 138 10.62 21.38 -13.21
C LEU A 138 10.13 22.31 -14.37
N ARG A 139 9.64 21.75 -15.48
CA ARG A 139 9.44 22.50 -16.75
C ARG A 139 8.32 23.56 -16.63
N PRO A 140 8.47 24.75 -17.25
CA PRO A 140 7.48 25.83 -17.17
C PRO A 140 6.05 25.46 -17.59
N LYS A 141 5.88 24.50 -18.50
CA LYS A 141 4.57 24.04 -18.95
C LYS A 141 3.71 23.41 -17.84
N TYR A 142 4.31 22.98 -16.72
CA TYR A 142 3.59 22.41 -15.59
C TYR A 142 3.14 23.47 -14.57
N ARG A 143 3.26 24.78 -14.88
CA ARG A 143 2.80 25.87 -14.00
C ARG A 143 1.33 25.73 -13.61
N SER A 144 0.45 25.31 -14.53
CA SER A 144 -0.97 25.08 -14.26
C SER A 144 -1.19 23.95 -13.24
N PHE A 145 -0.43 22.86 -13.34
CA PHE A 145 -0.41 21.79 -12.33
C PHE A 145 0.01 22.30 -10.94
N TYR A 146 1.14 23.01 -10.84
CA TYR A 146 1.60 23.55 -9.54
C TYR A 146 0.59 24.53 -8.96
N LYS A 147 -0.04 25.37 -9.80
CA LYS A 147 -1.08 26.29 -9.34
C LYS A 147 -2.26 25.51 -8.76
N ALA A 148 -2.82 24.55 -9.50
CA ALA A 148 -3.95 23.74 -9.03
C ALA A 148 -3.62 22.97 -7.75
N PHE A 149 -2.43 22.35 -7.67
CA PHE A 149 -1.97 21.65 -6.48
C PHE A 149 -1.88 22.59 -5.26
N ASN A 150 -1.24 23.76 -5.42
CA ASN A 150 -1.07 24.71 -4.33
C ASN A 150 -2.38 25.39 -3.92
N ASP A 151 -3.31 25.63 -4.85
CA ASP A 151 -4.63 26.15 -4.53
C ASP A 151 -5.37 25.17 -3.59
N ILE A 152 -5.23 23.84 -3.81
CA ILE A 152 -5.80 22.81 -2.91
C ILE A 152 -5.10 22.79 -1.55
N VAL A 153 -3.76 22.86 -1.51
CA VAL A 153 -3.01 22.88 -0.25
C VAL A 153 -3.40 24.11 0.57
N ALA A 154 -3.43 25.29 -0.05
CA ALA A 154 -3.82 26.55 0.59
C ALA A 154 -5.26 26.50 1.10
N LEU A 155 -6.19 25.95 0.30
CA LEU A 155 -7.57 25.72 0.70
C LEU A 155 -7.65 24.86 1.97
N ILE A 156 -6.89 23.76 2.05
CA ILE A 156 -6.94 22.88 3.22
C ILE A 156 -6.37 23.60 4.44
N HIS A 157 -5.24 24.29 4.32
CA HIS A 157 -4.66 25.05 5.42
C HIS A 157 -5.57 26.19 5.93
N GLU A 158 -6.35 26.81 5.05
CA GLU A 158 -7.32 27.85 5.41
C GLU A 158 -8.58 27.25 6.06
N ASP A 159 -9.20 26.27 5.41
CA ASP A 159 -10.50 25.73 5.84
C ASP A 159 -10.34 24.71 6.99
N ASP A 160 -9.24 23.96 7.05
CA ASP A 160 -8.91 22.94 8.06
C ASP A 160 -7.50 23.16 8.65
N PRO A 161 -7.32 24.14 9.54
CA PRO A 161 -6.04 24.39 10.21
C PRO A 161 -5.69 23.31 11.26
N ASP A 162 -6.56 22.30 11.45
CA ASP A 162 -6.41 21.25 12.45
C ASP A 162 -5.64 20.03 11.95
N HIS A 163 -5.45 19.86 10.64
CA HIS A 163 -4.85 18.66 10.05
C HIS A 163 -3.74 18.99 9.04
N PRO A 164 -2.58 18.31 9.10
CA PRO A 164 -1.51 18.46 8.12
C PRO A 164 -1.89 17.97 6.72
N VAL A 165 -1.18 18.49 5.74
CA VAL A 165 -1.28 18.15 4.32
C VAL A 165 -0.01 17.45 3.84
N THR A 166 -0.16 16.32 3.17
CA THR A 166 0.92 15.56 2.52
C THR A 166 0.59 15.28 1.05
N THR A 167 1.57 14.80 0.30
CA THR A 167 1.38 14.15 -1.01
C THR A 167 2.25 12.90 -1.05
N THR A 168 1.83 11.88 -1.81
CA THR A 168 2.70 10.73 -2.09
C THR A 168 3.46 10.89 -3.40
N VAL A 169 4.70 10.42 -3.39
CA VAL A 169 5.53 10.22 -4.58
C VAL A 169 6.02 8.77 -4.62
N LEU A 170 6.29 8.26 -5.82
CA LEU A 170 6.85 6.93 -5.99
C LEU A 170 8.36 6.94 -5.71
N ASN A 171 8.79 6.09 -4.79
CA ASN A 171 10.18 5.96 -4.32
C ASN A 171 10.79 7.30 -3.84
N PHE A 172 12.08 7.27 -3.48
CA PHE A 172 12.83 8.48 -3.17
C PHE A 172 13.38 9.11 -4.45
N THR A 173 12.73 10.17 -4.94
CA THR A 173 13.15 10.86 -6.17
C THR A 173 13.62 12.28 -5.84
N GLN A 174 14.95 12.51 -5.88
CA GLN A 174 15.56 13.81 -5.53
C GLN A 174 14.95 15.00 -6.30
N LYS A 175 14.61 14.80 -7.58
CA LYS A 175 13.99 15.84 -8.42
C LYS A 175 12.59 16.22 -7.92
N ASP A 176 11.78 15.24 -7.55
CA ASP A 176 10.44 15.51 -7.02
C ASP A 176 10.55 16.17 -5.65
N ILE A 177 11.40 15.67 -4.76
CA ILE A 177 11.62 16.26 -3.43
C ILE A 177 12.11 17.71 -3.55
N PHE A 178 13.04 17.99 -4.45
CA PHE A 178 13.49 19.35 -4.73
C PHE A 178 12.33 20.25 -5.17
N ASN A 179 11.54 19.82 -6.15
CA ASN A 179 10.46 20.64 -6.69
C ASN A 179 9.31 20.81 -5.70
N ILE A 180 8.96 19.78 -4.93
CA ILE A 180 7.97 19.85 -3.86
C ILE A 180 8.44 20.87 -2.82
N SER A 181 9.67 20.75 -2.33
CA SER A 181 10.22 21.62 -1.28
C SER A 181 10.33 23.09 -1.70
N MET A 182 10.53 23.36 -2.99
CA MET A 182 10.73 24.72 -3.51
C MET A 182 9.45 25.39 -4.03
N ARG A 183 8.38 24.63 -4.28
CA ARG A 183 7.21 25.12 -5.03
C ARG A 183 5.88 24.76 -4.41
N THR A 184 5.86 24.05 -3.29
CA THR A 184 4.62 23.66 -2.61
C THR A 184 4.77 23.90 -1.12
N GLU A 185 3.64 24.07 -0.45
CA GLU A 185 3.58 24.38 0.98
C GLU A 185 3.05 23.19 1.79
N ILE A 186 3.29 21.95 1.36
CA ILE A 186 2.86 20.77 2.14
C ILE A 186 3.65 20.64 3.45
N ASP A 187 3.05 20.00 4.46
CA ASP A 187 3.64 19.84 5.78
C ASP A 187 4.68 18.71 5.86
N LEU A 188 4.54 17.68 5.01
CA LEU A 188 5.44 16.53 4.94
C LEU A 188 5.37 15.84 3.57
N ILE A 189 6.42 15.07 3.24
CA ILE A 189 6.47 14.23 2.03
C ILE A 189 6.15 12.78 2.41
N SER A 190 5.37 12.08 1.58
CA SER A 190 5.12 10.66 1.74
C SER A 190 5.65 9.84 0.58
N PHE A 191 6.21 8.66 0.87
CA PHE A 191 6.78 7.77 -0.12
C PHE A 191 5.99 6.48 -0.25
N ASN A 192 5.61 6.13 -1.49
CA ASN A 192 5.23 4.77 -1.83
C ASN A 192 6.50 4.04 -2.28
N ILE A 193 6.99 3.08 -1.49
CA ILE A 193 8.29 2.45 -1.71
C ILE A 193 8.25 0.97 -1.32
N PHE A 194 8.50 0.11 -2.31
CA PHE A 194 8.52 -1.35 -2.15
C PHE A 194 9.96 -1.87 -2.15
N GLY A 195 10.39 -2.58 -3.20
CA GLY A 195 11.74 -3.17 -3.28
C GLY A 195 12.89 -2.16 -3.19
N ALA A 196 12.65 -0.89 -3.53
CA ALA A 196 13.66 0.17 -3.44
C ALA A 196 13.93 0.65 -2.00
N ILE A 197 13.15 0.23 -1.00
CA ILE A 197 13.32 0.67 0.40
C ILE A 197 14.72 0.35 0.96
N LYS A 198 15.38 -0.69 0.41
CA LYS A 198 16.77 -1.04 0.74
C LYS A 198 17.78 0.09 0.50
N TYR A 199 17.47 1.05 -0.38
CA TYR A 199 18.31 2.20 -0.69
C TYR A 199 17.92 3.46 0.10
N LEU A 200 16.70 3.50 0.68
CA LEU A 200 16.12 4.70 1.26
C LEU A 200 17.01 5.37 2.32
N LYS A 201 17.59 4.60 3.25
CA LYS A 201 18.50 5.13 4.30
C LYS A 201 19.70 5.86 3.69
N LYS A 202 20.27 5.32 2.60
CA LYS A 202 21.40 5.93 1.88
C LYS A 202 20.94 7.20 1.15
N ASP A 203 19.84 7.12 0.42
CA ASP A 203 19.32 8.26 -0.36
C ASP A 203 18.96 9.45 0.55
N LEU A 204 18.34 9.15 1.69
CA LEU A 204 18.02 10.11 2.74
C LEU A 204 19.25 10.81 3.31
N LYS A 205 20.35 10.07 3.51
CA LYS A 205 21.63 10.60 3.99
C LYS A 205 22.29 11.48 2.93
N ASP A 206 22.39 10.98 1.71
CA ASP A 206 23.07 11.65 0.60
C ASP A 206 22.35 12.94 0.18
N PHE A 207 21.04 13.03 0.35
CA PHE A 207 20.26 14.23 0.03
C PHE A 207 19.98 15.14 1.25
N SER A 208 20.48 14.77 2.42
CA SER A 208 20.26 15.52 3.67
C SER A 208 20.83 16.93 3.67
N TRP A 209 21.78 17.25 2.77
CA TRP A 209 22.29 18.61 2.61
C TRP A 209 21.24 19.59 2.06
N PHE A 210 20.25 19.08 1.31
CA PHE A 210 19.17 19.88 0.73
C PHE A 210 17.87 19.73 1.55
N TRP A 211 17.42 18.50 1.78
CA TRP A 211 16.11 18.24 2.40
C TRP A 211 16.22 17.44 3.70
N LYS A 212 15.70 18.04 4.78
CA LYS A 212 15.66 17.49 6.14
C LYS A 212 14.25 17.47 6.73
N GLY A 213 13.22 17.50 5.88
CA GLY A 213 11.81 17.53 6.30
C GLY A 213 11.31 16.18 6.85
N PRO A 214 10.15 16.19 7.53
CA PRO A 214 9.50 14.97 8.02
C PRO A 214 8.94 14.14 6.87
N TYR A 215 8.82 12.83 7.08
CA TYR A 215 8.20 11.95 6.09
C TYR A 215 7.48 10.73 6.64
N LEU A 216 6.61 10.19 5.78
CA LEU A 216 5.95 8.91 5.94
C LEU A 216 6.36 7.95 4.82
N ILE A 217 6.26 6.65 5.09
CA ILE A 217 6.26 5.61 4.05
C ILE A 217 4.83 5.10 3.92
N THR A 218 4.06 5.69 3.01
CA THR A 218 2.61 5.48 2.89
C THR A 218 2.21 4.21 2.16
N GLU A 219 3.13 3.56 1.47
CA GLU A 219 2.96 2.19 1.00
C GLU A 219 4.30 1.48 1.01
N TRP A 220 4.34 0.31 1.63
CA TRP A 220 5.42 -0.65 1.50
C TRP A 220 4.87 -2.06 1.73
N GLY A 221 5.54 -3.06 1.16
CA GLY A 221 5.14 -4.44 1.40
C GLY A 221 6.07 -5.45 0.78
N ILE A 222 5.55 -6.41 0.03
CA ILE A 222 6.36 -7.37 -0.74
C ILE A 222 6.87 -6.77 -2.05
N ASP A 223 7.65 -7.52 -2.83
CA ASP A 223 7.92 -7.16 -4.22
C ASP A 223 6.70 -7.39 -5.10
N GLY A 224 6.48 -6.48 -6.04
CA GLY A 224 5.35 -6.53 -6.95
C GLY A 224 5.69 -7.02 -8.34
N PRO A 225 4.69 -7.04 -9.24
CA PRO A 225 4.83 -7.61 -10.59
C PRO A 225 5.42 -6.58 -11.56
N TRP A 226 6.68 -6.22 -11.33
CA TRP A 226 7.46 -5.24 -12.11
C TRP A 226 8.94 -5.67 -12.23
N ASP A 227 9.78 -4.79 -12.80
CA ASP A 227 11.19 -5.05 -13.06
C ASP A 227 11.96 -5.56 -11.83
N GLY A 228 12.68 -6.66 -12.01
CA GLY A 228 13.39 -7.37 -10.95
C GLY A 228 12.64 -8.57 -10.39
N THR A 229 11.32 -8.67 -10.62
CA THR A 229 10.53 -9.86 -10.29
C THR A 229 10.64 -10.87 -11.43
N GLN A 230 10.89 -12.13 -11.07
CA GLN A 230 11.03 -13.20 -12.05
C GLN A 230 9.68 -13.50 -12.72
N TYR A 231 9.73 -13.89 -14.00
CA TYR A 231 8.55 -14.16 -14.82
C TYR A 231 8.81 -15.34 -15.76
N THR A 232 7.75 -15.97 -16.24
CA THR A 232 7.82 -17.10 -17.19
C THR A 232 8.14 -16.64 -18.61
N ALA A 233 8.38 -17.57 -19.53
CA ALA A 233 8.60 -17.29 -20.95
C ALA A 233 7.44 -16.52 -21.63
N TRP A 234 6.23 -16.54 -21.04
CA TRP A 234 5.07 -15.77 -21.48
C TRP A 234 4.81 -14.51 -20.62
N ALA A 235 5.83 -14.00 -19.93
CA ALA A 235 5.76 -12.77 -19.12
C ALA A 235 4.75 -12.79 -17.95
N ALA A 236 4.38 -13.98 -17.46
CA ALA A 236 3.62 -14.09 -16.21
C ALA A 236 4.58 -14.00 -15.02
N TYR A 237 4.41 -13.01 -14.15
CA TYR A 237 5.27 -12.87 -12.96
C TYR A 237 5.05 -14.02 -11.98
N ILE A 238 6.13 -14.48 -11.36
CA ILE A 238 6.10 -15.59 -10.40
C ILE A 238 5.81 -15.01 -9.02
N GLU A 239 4.68 -15.43 -8.45
CA GLU A 239 4.20 -14.92 -7.17
C GLU A 239 4.77 -15.74 -6.01
N PRO A 240 5.28 -15.10 -4.95
CA PRO A 240 5.73 -15.81 -3.75
C PRO A 240 4.56 -16.46 -3.00
N THR A 241 4.83 -17.55 -2.27
CA THR A 241 3.87 -18.14 -1.33
C THR A 241 3.52 -17.14 -0.22
N SER A 242 2.33 -17.24 0.38
CA SER A 242 1.95 -16.38 1.51
C SER A 242 2.94 -16.47 2.68
N THR A 243 3.55 -17.63 2.90
CA THR A 243 4.63 -17.83 3.88
C THR A 243 5.85 -16.99 3.52
N LYS A 244 6.31 -17.02 2.26
CA LYS A 244 7.45 -16.18 1.83
C LYS A 244 7.11 -14.70 1.87
N LYS A 245 5.87 -14.30 1.59
CA LYS A 245 5.40 -12.92 1.73
C LYS A 245 5.52 -12.43 3.19
N ALA A 246 5.06 -13.21 4.15
CA ALA A 246 5.18 -12.88 5.58
C ALA A 246 6.65 -12.68 6.01
N VAL A 247 7.54 -13.57 5.55
CA VAL A 247 8.99 -13.45 5.77
C VAL A 247 9.51 -12.14 5.18
N GLN A 248 9.15 -11.80 3.93
CA GLN A 248 9.59 -10.55 3.29
C GLN A 248 9.15 -9.30 4.05
N TYR A 249 7.92 -9.25 4.58
CA TYR A 249 7.48 -8.11 5.41
C TYR A 249 8.40 -7.91 6.61
N LYS A 250 8.69 -8.98 7.36
CA LYS A 250 9.52 -8.90 8.56
C LYS A 250 10.96 -8.52 8.24
N GLU A 251 11.58 -9.22 7.28
CA GLU A 251 12.95 -8.94 6.83
C GLU A 251 13.10 -7.49 6.35
N ARG A 252 12.16 -7.02 5.54
CA ARG A 252 12.18 -5.65 4.99
C ARG A 252 12.05 -4.60 6.09
N TYR A 253 11.16 -4.81 7.05
CA TYR A 253 11.02 -3.89 8.18
C TYR A 253 12.31 -3.84 9.02
N ASP A 254 12.81 -5.00 9.44
CA ASP A 254 13.95 -5.10 10.34
C ASP A 254 15.24 -4.55 9.72
N GLN A 255 15.48 -4.82 8.44
CA GLN A 255 16.71 -4.42 7.78
C GLN A 255 16.66 -2.97 7.27
N TYR A 256 15.55 -2.58 6.64
CA TYR A 256 15.53 -1.39 5.79
C TYR A 256 14.68 -0.24 6.32
N MET A 257 13.70 -0.50 7.19
CA MET A 257 12.84 0.57 7.70
C MET A 257 13.68 1.60 8.49
N PRO A 258 13.56 2.91 8.22
CA PRO A 258 14.37 3.94 8.86
C PRO A 258 13.82 4.32 10.24
N VAL A 259 13.51 3.34 11.10
CA VAL A 259 12.86 3.55 12.42
C VAL A 259 13.62 4.47 13.37
N ASN A 260 14.93 4.64 13.16
CA ASN A 260 15.80 5.50 13.96
C ASN A 260 16.08 6.88 13.32
N ASP A 261 15.57 7.15 12.11
CA ASP A 261 15.71 8.47 11.48
C ASP A 261 14.81 9.47 12.23
N PRO A 262 15.35 10.58 12.75
CA PRO A 262 14.58 11.56 13.51
C PRO A 262 13.48 12.25 12.70
N ARG A 263 13.42 12.08 11.38
CA ARG A 263 12.38 12.62 10.48
C ARG A 263 11.25 11.64 10.17
N TYR A 264 11.44 10.37 10.50
CA TYR A 264 10.47 9.30 10.18
C TYR A 264 9.28 9.35 11.13
N LEU A 265 8.08 9.52 10.58
CA LEU A 265 6.83 9.62 11.35
C LEU A 265 6.03 8.31 11.39
N GLY A 266 6.39 7.32 10.57
CA GLY A 266 5.74 6.02 10.50
C GLY A 266 5.59 5.47 9.08
N SER A 267 5.03 4.26 8.98
CA SER A 267 4.85 3.56 7.71
C SER A 267 3.56 2.77 7.63
N PHE A 268 3.19 2.38 6.41
CA PHE A 268 1.92 1.76 6.05
C PHE A 268 2.10 0.47 5.24
N ILE A 269 1.76 -0.66 5.85
CA ILE A 269 1.76 -1.96 5.19
C ILE A 269 0.69 -2.00 4.09
N PHE A 270 1.04 -2.47 2.90
CA PHE A 270 0.15 -2.54 1.74
C PHE A 270 0.05 -3.97 1.18
N PHE A 271 -1.13 -4.54 0.95
CA PHE A 271 -2.48 -3.95 1.03
C PHE A 271 -3.30 -4.60 2.16
N TRP A 272 -3.77 -3.79 3.11
CA TRP A 272 -4.59 -4.26 4.23
C TRP A 272 -6.03 -4.51 3.80
N GLY A 273 -6.24 -5.68 3.23
CA GLY A 273 -7.51 -6.14 2.70
C GLY A 273 -7.31 -7.17 1.60
N GLN A 274 -8.30 -7.24 0.72
CA GLN A 274 -8.26 -8.06 -0.49
C GLN A 274 -8.52 -7.17 -1.72
N LYS A 275 -7.74 -7.37 -2.79
CA LYS A 275 -8.00 -6.77 -4.10
C LYS A 275 -7.45 -7.64 -5.23
N GLN A 276 -7.99 -7.47 -6.43
CA GLN A 276 -7.36 -7.96 -7.65
C GLN A 276 -6.29 -6.97 -8.08
N GLU A 277 -5.03 -7.44 -8.17
CA GLU A 277 -3.95 -6.69 -8.81
C GLU A 277 -2.89 -7.67 -9.32
N THR A 278 -2.87 -7.93 -10.63
CA THR A 278 -2.19 -9.07 -11.27
C THR A 278 -2.79 -10.41 -10.86
N THR A 279 -2.85 -10.70 -9.57
CA THR A 279 -3.64 -11.81 -9.01
C THR A 279 -4.46 -11.32 -7.82
N HIS A 280 -5.42 -12.13 -7.38
CA HIS A 280 -6.26 -11.82 -6.22
C HIS A 280 -5.54 -12.01 -4.88
N THR A 281 -4.37 -12.66 -4.91
CA THR A 281 -3.53 -12.93 -3.74
C THR A 281 -2.28 -12.06 -3.67
N TRP A 282 -1.88 -11.35 -4.75
CA TRP A 282 -0.55 -10.73 -4.83
C TRP A 282 -0.24 -9.85 -3.62
N PHE A 283 -0.96 -8.74 -3.47
CA PHE A 283 -0.78 -7.79 -2.37
C PHE A 283 -1.77 -7.97 -1.22
N SER A 284 -2.75 -8.86 -1.38
CA SER A 284 -3.83 -9.07 -0.42
C SER A 284 -3.33 -9.76 0.85
N LEU A 285 -3.56 -9.13 2.01
CA LEU A 285 -3.28 -9.73 3.32
C LEU A 285 -4.42 -10.65 3.79
N PHE A 286 -5.59 -10.49 3.19
CA PHE A 286 -6.81 -11.25 3.48
C PHE A 286 -7.38 -11.83 2.17
N ASP A 287 -8.20 -12.87 2.27
CA ASP A 287 -9.03 -13.27 1.14
C ASP A 287 -10.38 -12.52 1.13
N GLU A 288 -11.25 -12.89 0.18
CA GLU A 288 -12.56 -12.27 0.00
C GLU A 288 -13.55 -12.57 1.14
N HIS A 289 -13.21 -13.53 2.01
CA HIS A 289 -14.00 -13.89 3.19
C HIS A 289 -13.42 -13.29 4.48
N GLY A 290 -12.38 -12.46 4.39
CA GLY A 290 -11.70 -11.88 5.56
C GLY A 290 -10.80 -12.85 6.31
N ARG A 291 -10.47 -14.02 5.74
CA ARG A 291 -9.51 -14.97 6.34
C ARG A 291 -8.09 -14.39 6.25
N LYS A 292 -7.37 -14.45 7.37
CA LYS A 292 -6.02 -13.86 7.50
C LYS A 292 -4.95 -14.74 6.85
N THR A 293 -4.03 -14.11 6.12
CA THR A 293 -2.74 -14.73 5.77
C THR A 293 -1.70 -14.50 6.87
N GLU A 294 -0.59 -15.22 6.81
CA GLU A 294 0.53 -15.04 7.76
C GLU A 294 1.10 -13.61 7.73
N SER A 295 0.95 -12.87 6.62
CA SER A 295 1.39 -11.47 6.54
C SER A 295 0.67 -10.56 7.55
N VAL A 296 -0.56 -10.91 7.99
CA VAL A 296 -1.25 -10.20 9.08
C VAL A 296 -0.52 -10.40 10.42
N SER A 297 -0.03 -11.62 10.68
CA SER A 297 0.78 -11.90 11.87
C SER A 297 2.15 -11.23 11.81
N ALA A 298 2.77 -11.16 10.63
CA ALA A 298 4.01 -10.40 10.44
C ALA A 298 3.80 -8.91 10.78
N ALA A 299 2.70 -8.31 10.31
CA ALA A 299 2.32 -6.95 10.66
C ALA A 299 2.15 -6.76 12.17
N ALA A 300 1.45 -7.70 12.84
CA ALA A 300 1.28 -7.65 14.29
C ALA A 300 2.61 -7.70 15.05
N ALA A 301 3.53 -8.58 14.62
CA ALA A 301 4.87 -8.68 15.20
C ALA A 301 5.69 -7.40 14.99
N ILE A 302 5.58 -6.76 13.82
CA ILE A 302 6.23 -5.49 13.52
C ILE A 302 5.72 -4.37 14.45
N TRP A 303 4.41 -4.29 14.66
CA TRP A 303 3.79 -3.21 15.42
C TRP A 303 3.89 -3.38 16.95
N THR A 304 3.88 -4.62 17.44
CA THR A 304 3.88 -4.92 18.88
C THR A 304 5.25 -5.35 19.42
N GLY A 305 6.16 -5.79 18.55
CA GLY A 305 7.42 -6.43 18.94
C GLY A 305 7.27 -7.88 19.40
N ASN A 306 6.06 -8.42 19.43
CA ASN A 306 5.77 -9.77 19.91
C ASN A 306 5.22 -10.65 18.80
N ASN A 307 5.70 -11.89 18.72
CA ASN A 307 5.08 -12.89 17.85
C ASN A 307 3.74 -13.30 18.50
N GLY A 308 2.64 -13.10 17.78
CA GLY A 308 1.31 -13.50 18.24
C GLY A 308 1.17 -15.01 18.45
N LYS A 309 0.03 -15.45 18.97
CA LYS A 309 -0.30 -16.88 19.15
C LYS A 309 -0.94 -17.51 17.91
N ASP A 310 -1.30 -16.70 16.92
CA ASP A 310 -1.91 -17.20 15.69
C ASP A 310 -0.95 -18.15 14.96
N THR A 311 -1.50 -19.28 14.52
CA THR A 311 -0.80 -20.25 13.68
C THR A 311 -1.32 -20.17 12.26
N PHE A 312 -0.44 -20.46 11.29
CA PHE A 312 -0.73 -20.44 9.87
C PHE A 312 -0.13 -21.70 9.23
N PRO A 313 -0.79 -22.31 8.24
CA PRO A 313 -0.14 -23.30 7.40
C PRO A 313 1.09 -22.69 6.71
N LYS A 314 2.13 -23.50 6.53
CA LYS A 314 3.42 -23.06 5.99
C LYS A 314 3.68 -23.73 4.66
N ILE A 315 3.68 -22.95 3.58
CA ILE A 315 3.89 -23.45 2.22
C ILE A 315 5.33 -23.15 1.81
N ASN A 316 6.08 -24.21 1.52
CA ASN A 316 7.38 -24.11 0.87
C ASN A 316 7.21 -23.78 -0.61
N TYR A 317 6.41 -24.60 -1.32
CA TYR A 317 6.32 -24.49 -2.77
C TYR A 317 5.11 -25.26 -3.34
N MET A 318 4.76 -25.01 -4.60
CA MET A 318 3.75 -25.78 -5.34
C MET A 318 4.32 -26.27 -6.66
N LEU A 319 4.16 -27.57 -6.91
CA LEU A 319 4.61 -28.22 -8.14
C LEU A 319 3.43 -28.55 -9.04
N LEU A 320 3.63 -28.45 -10.35
CA LEU A 320 2.70 -28.91 -11.38
C LEU A 320 3.46 -29.85 -12.31
N ASN A 321 3.04 -31.12 -12.38
CA ASN A 321 3.77 -32.21 -13.04
C ASN A 321 5.26 -32.28 -12.62
N LYS A 322 5.50 -32.16 -11.30
CA LYS A 322 6.84 -32.15 -10.66
C LYS A 322 7.74 -30.97 -11.04
N LYS A 323 7.17 -29.94 -11.68
CA LYS A 323 7.87 -28.72 -12.08
C LYS A 323 7.40 -27.52 -11.27
N GLY A 324 8.33 -26.61 -11.02
CA GLY A 324 8.06 -25.32 -10.38
C GLY A 324 7.64 -24.23 -11.34
N ALA A 325 7.18 -23.11 -10.78
CA ALA A 325 6.82 -21.91 -11.54
C ALA A 325 7.96 -21.37 -12.43
N TYR A 326 9.21 -21.65 -12.08
CA TYR A 326 10.39 -21.24 -12.85
C TYR A 326 10.66 -22.08 -14.10
N ASP A 327 10.04 -23.26 -14.22
CA ASP A 327 10.37 -24.24 -15.27
C ASP A 327 9.62 -24.03 -16.58
N ASN A 328 8.92 -22.88 -16.76
CA ASN A 328 8.14 -22.56 -17.95
C ASN A 328 7.21 -23.70 -18.38
N ILE A 329 6.28 -24.07 -17.49
CA ILE A 329 5.43 -25.26 -17.65
C ILE A 329 4.49 -25.09 -18.85
N ILE A 330 4.70 -25.89 -19.89
CA ILE A 330 3.80 -26.01 -21.05
C ILE A 330 3.12 -27.37 -21.01
N LEU A 331 1.79 -27.39 -21.09
CA LEU A 331 0.97 -28.59 -21.08
C LEU A 331 0.06 -28.63 -22.32
N LYS A 332 -0.33 -29.84 -22.74
CA LYS A 332 -1.27 -30.04 -23.84
C LYS A 332 -2.71 -29.82 -23.37
N PRO A 333 -3.63 -29.40 -24.27
CA PRO A 333 -5.04 -29.24 -23.92
C PRO A 333 -5.73 -30.58 -23.61
N ASN A 334 -6.69 -30.56 -22.68
CA ASN A 334 -7.49 -31.73 -22.27
C ASN A 334 -6.67 -32.96 -21.82
N GLN A 335 -5.45 -32.76 -21.33
CA GLN A 335 -4.60 -33.84 -20.81
C GLN A 335 -4.63 -33.88 -19.28
N PRO A 336 -4.44 -35.06 -18.66
CA PRO A 336 -4.31 -35.15 -17.23
C PRO A 336 -3.05 -34.42 -16.74
N ALA A 337 -3.19 -33.68 -15.65
CA ALA A 337 -2.12 -33.02 -14.93
C ALA A 337 -2.29 -33.26 -13.42
N ASN A 338 -1.16 -33.22 -12.71
CA ASN A 338 -1.12 -33.40 -11.25
C ASN A 338 -0.39 -32.22 -10.61
N ALA A 339 -0.96 -31.67 -9.55
CA ALA A 339 -0.32 -30.66 -8.72
C ALA A 339 -0.10 -31.17 -7.30
N GLU A 340 1.00 -30.73 -6.70
CA GLU A 340 1.43 -31.11 -5.38
C GLU A 340 1.82 -29.86 -4.58
N LEU A 341 1.29 -29.76 -3.37
CA LEU A 341 1.63 -28.71 -2.43
C LEU A 341 2.67 -29.20 -1.42
N LEU A 342 3.83 -28.54 -1.39
CA LEU A 342 4.90 -28.82 -0.45
C LEU A 342 4.78 -27.88 0.76
N ILE A 343 4.54 -28.45 1.93
CA ILE A 343 4.46 -27.71 3.20
C ILE A 343 5.72 -27.89 4.04
N GLU A 344 5.98 -26.96 4.95
CA GLU A 344 7.10 -27.05 5.90
C GLU A 344 6.93 -28.24 6.86
N SER A 345 8.02 -28.94 7.15
CA SER A 345 8.03 -30.04 8.12
C SER A 345 7.54 -29.57 9.49
N GLY A 346 6.53 -30.24 10.06
CA GLY A 346 5.91 -29.85 11.32
C GLY A 346 4.86 -28.75 11.20
N SER A 347 4.55 -28.28 9.98
CA SER A 347 3.40 -27.42 9.75
C SER A 347 2.10 -28.16 10.09
N LEU A 348 1.10 -27.40 10.55
CA LEU A 348 -0.22 -27.95 10.86
C LEU A 348 -0.88 -28.47 9.58
N ALA A 349 -1.44 -29.69 9.64
CA ALA A 349 -2.25 -30.22 8.56
C ALA A 349 -3.42 -29.28 8.26
N PRO A 350 -3.68 -28.96 6.98
CA PRO A 350 -4.80 -28.10 6.62
C PRO A 350 -6.13 -28.82 6.89
N GLU A 351 -7.12 -28.07 7.35
CA GLU A 351 -8.50 -28.53 7.48
C GLU A 351 -9.21 -28.54 6.13
N LYS A 352 -8.88 -27.58 5.27
CA LYS A 352 -9.46 -27.44 3.93
C LYS A 352 -8.40 -27.05 2.92
N ILE A 353 -8.50 -27.62 1.72
CA ILE A 353 -7.65 -27.29 0.57
C ILE A 353 -8.58 -26.96 -0.60
N GLU A 354 -8.37 -25.78 -1.19
CA GLU A 354 -9.17 -25.25 -2.28
C GLU A 354 -8.27 -25.01 -3.49
N TRP A 355 -8.64 -25.56 -4.63
CA TRP A 355 -7.89 -25.45 -5.89
C TRP A 355 -8.73 -24.72 -6.93
N GLU A 356 -8.11 -23.79 -7.64
CA GLU A 356 -8.79 -23.01 -8.67
C GLU A 356 -7.85 -22.74 -9.86
N ILE A 357 -8.39 -22.70 -11.07
CA ILE A 357 -7.62 -22.29 -12.25
C ILE A 357 -8.23 -21.01 -12.79
N TYR A 358 -7.38 -20.03 -13.05
CA TYR A 358 -7.75 -18.80 -13.72
C TYR A 358 -6.94 -18.65 -15.01
N PRO A 359 -7.49 -18.03 -16.07
CA PRO A 359 -6.67 -17.48 -17.14
C PRO A 359 -5.68 -16.47 -16.54
N GLU A 360 -4.47 -16.38 -17.11
CA GLU A 360 -3.51 -15.36 -16.67
C GLU A 360 -4.06 -13.95 -16.97
N ASP A 361 -3.97 -13.05 -16.00
CA ASP A 361 -4.51 -11.69 -16.12
C ASP A 361 -3.44 -10.73 -16.68
N TRP A 362 -3.42 -10.59 -18.01
CA TRP A 362 -2.57 -9.62 -18.71
C TRP A 362 -3.27 -8.30 -19.01
N TYR A 363 -4.53 -8.14 -18.59
CA TYR A 363 -5.29 -6.95 -18.97
C TYR A 363 -4.77 -5.72 -18.22
N ARG A 364 -4.41 -4.69 -19.00
CA ARG A 364 -4.01 -3.37 -18.48
C ARG A 364 -4.71 -2.26 -19.25
N LYS A 365 -5.20 -1.25 -18.53
CA LYS A 365 -5.77 -0.03 -19.12
C LYS A 365 -4.95 1.18 -18.69
N GLY A 366 -4.27 1.83 -19.62
CA GLY A 366 -3.44 3.01 -19.31
C GLY A 366 -2.30 2.71 -18.32
N ASN A 367 -1.71 1.51 -18.41
CA ASN A 367 -0.74 0.94 -17.45
C ASN A 367 -1.27 0.61 -16.05
N VAL A 368 -2.59 0.70 -15.82
CA VAL A 368 -3.21 0.23 -14.58
C VAL A 368 -3.60 -1.23 -14.74
N ASN A 369 -3.23 -2.06 -13.76
CA ASN A 369 -3.62 -3.47 -13.70
C ASN A 369 -5.14 -3.62 -13.66
N ASN A 370 -5.65 -4.72 -14.19
CA ASN A 370 -7.04 -5.09 -14.03
C ASN A 370 -7.41 -5.18 -12.54
N ILE A 371 -8.53 -4.56 -12.17
CA ILE A 371 -9.08 -4.58 -10.80
C ILE A 371 -10.24 -5.57 -10.65
N VAL A 372 -10.63 -6.23 -11.75
CA VAL A 372 -11.71 -7.22 -11.77
C VAL A 372 -11.10 -8.60 -11.92
N ARG A 373 -11.29 -9.47 -10.92
CA ARG A 373 -10.79 -10.85 -10.98
C ARG A 373 -11.34 -11.56 -12.22
N PRO A 374 -10.51 -12.23 -13.04
CA PRO A 374 -11.00 -13.06 -14.14
C PRO A 374 -11.95 -14.15 -13.65
N ALA A 375 -12.85 -14.62 -14.51
CA ALA A 375 -13.67 -15.77 -14.19
C ALA A 375 -12.82 -17.04 -14.08
N ALA A 376 -13.05 -17.83 -13.03
CA ALA A 376 -12.40 -19.12 -12.87
C ALA A 376 -12.79 -20.08 -14.01
N VAL A 377 -11.81 -20.89 -14.44
CA VAL A 377 -12.05 -22.01 -15.35
C VAL A 377 -12.77 -23.11 -14.56
N LYS A 378 -13.91 -23.57 -15.09
CA LYS A 378 -14.62 -24.71 -14.50
C LYS A 378 -13.78 -25.97 -14.66
N THR A 379 -13.18 -26.41 -13.56
CA THR A 379 -12.28 -27.57 -13.52
C THR A 379 -12.76 -28.56 -12.47
N LYS A 380 -12.83 -29.83 -12.84
CA LYS A 380 -13.07 -30.91 -11.88
C LYS A 380 -11.73 -31.37 -11.32
N PHE A 381 -11.55 -31.15 -10.03
CA PHE A 381 -10.41 -31.62 -9.27
C PHE A 381 -10.74 -32.96 -8.63
N SER A 382 -9.79 -33.90 -8.65
CA SER A 382 -9.89 -35.18 -7.96
C SER A 382 -8.71 -35.31 -7.01
N SER A 383 -8.99 -35.32 -5.72
CA SER A 383 -7.96 -35.52 -4.69
C SER A 383 -7.33 -36.90 -4.89
N THR A 384 -6.00 -36.94 -4.92
CA THR A 384 -5.24 -38.19 -5.07
C THR A 384 -4.51 -38.58 -3.78
N ALA A 385 -4.23 -37.60 -2.91
CA ALA A 385 -3.63 -37.76 -1.57
C ALA A 385 -3.77 -36.44 -0.78
N ASP A 386 -3.44 -36.45 0.51
CA ASP A 386 -3.31 -35.21 1.30
C ASP A 386 -2.27 -34.31 0.61
N LEU A 387 -2.68 -33.09 0.21
CA LEU A 387 -1.87 -32.08 -0.52
C LEU A 387 -1.64 -32.31 -2.03
N GLN A 388 -2.27 -33.31 -2.65
CA GLN A 388 -2.16 -33.52 -4.10
C GLN A 388 -3.52 -33.51 -4.81
N VAL A 389 -3.53 -33.02 -6.04
CA VAL A 389 -4.74 -32.95 -6.87
C VAL A 389 -4.46 -33.33 -8.32
N ALA A 390 -5.35 -34.11 -8.91
CA ALA A 390 -5.40 -34.37 -10.34
C ALA A 390 -6.53 -33.58 -11.00
N PHE A 391 -6.29 -33.11 -12.22
CA PHE A 391 -7.27 -32.41 -13.06
C PHE A 391 -6.94 -32.58 -14.54
N ASN A 392 -7.91 -32.28 -15.42
CA ASN A 392 -7.64 -32.15 -16.85
C ASN A 392 -7.35 -30.68 -17.17
N THR A 393 -6.30 -30.45 -17.96
CA THR A 393 -5.92 -29.10 -18.40
C THR A 393 -7.03 -28.42 -19.21
N PRO A 394 -7.11 -27.07 -19.19
CA PRO A 394 -8.06 -26.33 -20.02
C PRO A 394 -7.95 -26.71 -21.50
N ALA A 395 -9.10 -26.74 -22.19
CA ALA A 395 -9.16 -27.09 -23.62
C ALA A 395 -8.61 -25.98 -24.53
N LYS A 396 -8.72 -24.72 -24.08
CA LYS A 396 -8.33 -23.55 -24.87
C LYS A 396 -6.84 -23.28 -24.68
N GLU A 397 -6.16 -23.02 -25.79
CA GLU A 397 -4.77 -22.55 -25.79
C GLU A 397 -4.64 -21.21 -25.05
N GLY A 398 -3.55 -21.05 -24.30
CA GLY A 398 -3.21 -19.80 -23.65
C GLY A 398 -2.59 -19.96 -22.26
N PRO A 399 -2.30 -18.82 -21.60
CA PRO A 399 -1.71 -18.81 -20.27
C PRO A 399 -2.78 -19.02 -19.18
N TYR A 400 -2.43 -19.76 -18.16
CA TYR A 400 -3.26 -20.04 -17.00
C TYR A 400 -2.43 -20.03 -15.73
N ARG A 401 -3.13 -19.98 -14.60
CA ARG A 401 -2.53 -20.10 -13.29
C ARG A 401 -3.38 -20.98 -12.41
N LEU A 402 -2.74 -21.99 -11.84
CA LEU A 402 -3.32 -22.84 -10.81
C LEU A 402 -3.08 -22.16 -9.46
N PHE A 403 -4.11 -21.98 -8.66
CA PHE A 403 -4.07 -21.46 -7.31
C PHE A 403 -4.41 -22.57 -6.32
N VAL A 404 -3.81 -22.48 -5.13
CA VAL A 404 -4.20 -23.27 -3.96
C VAL A 404 -4.33 -22.36 -2.74
N THR A 405 -5.41 -22.56 -2.00
CA THR A 405 -5.64 -21.96 -0.68
C THR A 405 -5.82 -23.09 0.33
N ILE A 406 -5.00 -23.09 1.38
CA ILE A 406 -5.13 -24.03 2.50
C ILE A 406 -5.58 -23.28 3.75
N THR A 407 -6.55 -23.84 4.46
CA THR A 407 -7.14 -23.25 5.67
C THR A 407 -6.83 -24.14 6.87
N ASN A 408 -6.44 -23.56 8.00
CA ASN A 408 -6.31 -24.30 9.26
C ASN A 408 -7.58 -24.22 10.11
N ARG A 409 -7.57 -24.94 11.23
CA ARG A 409 -8.69 -24.99 12.21
C ARG A 409 -9.11 -23.65 12.82
N ASN A 410 -8.26 -22.63 12.72
CA ASN A 410 -8.54 -21.28 13.22
C ASN A 410 -9.10 -20.36 12.12
N GLY A 411 -9.33 -20.89 10.91
CA GLY A 411 -9.78 -20.12 9.75
C GLY A 411 -8.68 -19.28 9.08
N ASN A 412 -7.42 -19.40 9.52
CA ASN A 412 -6.29 -18.73 8.88
C ASN A 412 -5.88 -19.49 7.62
N ILE A 413 -5.41 -18.74 6.62
CA ILE A 413 -5.09 -19.29 5.30
C ILE A 413 -3.61 -19.14 4.93
N ALA A 414 -3.17 -20.03 4.05
CA ALA A 414 -1.96 -19.86 3.26
C ALA A 414 -2.26 -20.10 1.79
N THR A 415 -1.58 -19.36 0.91
CA THR A 415 -1.83 -19.37 -0.53
C THR A 415 -0.55 -19.61 -1.32
N SER A 416 -0.69 -20.32 -2.44
CA SER A 416 0.35 -20.46 -3.45
C SER A 416 -0.28 -20.55 -4.84
N ASN A 417 0.51 -20.30 -5.87
CA ASN A 417 0.06 -20.48 -7.24
C ASN A 417 1.24 -20.75 -8.18
N THR A 418 0.95 -21.37 -9.32
CA THR A 418 1.92 -21.73 -10.35
C THR A 418 1.33 -21.40 -11.71
N PRO A 419 1.98 -20.49 -12.49
CA PRO A 419 1.58 -20.23 -13.87
C PRO A 419 1.98 -21.41 -14.77
N PHE A 420 1.15 -21.68 -15.77
CA PHE A 420 1.42 -22.65 -16.84
C PHE A 420 0.80 -22.18 -18.15
N TYR A 421 1.24 -22.74 -19.26
CA TYR A 421 0.72 -22.43 -20.59
C TYR A 421 0.11 -23.68 -21.22
N ILE A 422 -1.05 -23.55 -21.85
CA ILE A 422 -1.64 -24.61 -22.68
C ILE A 422 -1.28 -24.34 -24.12
N ALA A 423 -0.60 -25.30 -24.75
CA ALA A 423 -0.25 -25.27 -26.17
C ALA A 423 -0.27 -26.68 -26.77
N GLU A 424 -0.64 -26.78 -28.05
CA GLU A 424 -0.41 -27.97 -28.83
C GLU A 424 1.09 -28.08 -29.16
N ASN A 425 1.72 -29.22 -28.87
CA ASN A 425 3.04 -29.48 -29.45
C ASN A 425 2.84 -29.71 -30.95
N ASN A 426 3.05 -28.67 -31.76
CA ASN A 426 3.36 -28.83 -33.18
C ASN A 426 4.79 -29.35 -33.34
N GLU A 427 5.09 -30.52 -32.78
CA GLU A 427 6.19 -31.33 -33.31
C GLU A 427 5.72 -31.81 -34.68
N LYS A 428 6.01 -31.00 -35.70
CA LYS A 428 5.92 -31.43 -37.09
C LYS A 428 6.75 -32.71 -37.22
N LYS A 429 6.05 -33.78 -37.57
CA LYS A 429 6.60 -35.05 -38.06
C LYS A 429 7.62 -34.85 -39.16
#